data_AF-A0A3B9PSE3-F1
#
_entry.id   AF-A0A3B9PSE3-F1
#
_cell.length_a   1.000
_cell.length_b   1.000
_cell.length_c   1.000
_cell.angle_alpha   90.00
_cell.angle_beta   90.00
_cell.angle_gamma   90.00
#
_symmetry.space_group_name_H-M   'P 1'
#
loop_
_entity.id
_entity.type
_entity.pdbx_description
1 polymer ?
#
loop_
_entity_poly.entity_id
_entity_poly.type
_entity_poly.pdbx_seq_one_letter_code
_entity_poly.pdbx_strand_id
1 'polypeptide(L)'
;IYQFVNSFFNKKLKPAGKNPWDARTLEWTLSSPVKEYNFSRTPIIKARDQAWENNYGSKENHSEKEPLDDHGVHMPDRSWWPLVTALGLFGLCLGMLFHRNIDPSGELVRNYTVAIAGGAVMVFGIIMWALEGPGGYHLFPKEEEE
;
A
#
# COMPACT_ATOMS: atom_id res chain seq x y z
N ILE A 1 -1.82 -21.86 -5.94
CA ILE A 1 -3.21 -21.42 -6.22
C ILE A 1 -4.21 -22.17 -5.32
N TYR A 2 -4.26 -23.51 -5.35
CA TYR A 2 -5.18 -24.30 -4.51
C TYR A 2 -5.17 -23.92 -3.01
N GLN A 3 -3.98 -23.81 -2.40
CA GLN A 3 -3.84 -23.45 -0.98
C GLN A 3 -4.42 -22.05 -0.66
N PHE A 4 -4.24 -21.06 -1.54
CA PHE A 4 -4.79 -19.72 -1.35
C PHE A 4 -6.31 -19.71 -1.46
N VAL A 5 -6.85 -20.40 -2.47
CA VAL A 5 -8.30 -20.54 -2.66
C VAL A 5 -8.93 -21.22 -1.45
N ASN A 6 -8.37 -22.36 -1.02
CA ASN A 6 -8.85 -23.05 0.17
C ASN A 6 -8.73 -22.17 1.43
N SER A 7 -7.62 -21.48 1.64
CA SER A 7 -7.44 -20.58 2.79
C SER A 7 -8.42 -19.41 2.82
N PHE A 8 -8.80 -18.88 1.66
CA PHE A 8 -9.71 -17.74 1.58
C PHE A 8 -11.18 -18.15 1.77
N PHE A 9 -11.58 -19.29 1.21
CA PHE A 9 -12.99 -19.72 1.23
C PHE A 9 -13.35 -20.65 2.39
N ASN A 10 -12.39 -21.34 3.00
CA ASN A 10 -12.67 -22.33 4.04
C ASN A 10 -12.80 -21.70 5.43
N LYS A 11 -14.04 -21.38 5.83
CA LYS A 11 -14.40 -20.81 7.15
C LYS A 11 -14.14 -21.73 8.35
N LYS A 12 -13.75 -23.00 8.14
CA LYS A 12 -13.43 -23.93 9.24
C LYS A 12 -12.00 -23.75 9.76
N LEU A 13 -11.16 -23.03 9.03
CA LEU A 13 -9.79 -22.74 9.46
C LEU A 13 -9.80 -21.76 10.64
N LYS A 14 -8.85 -21.94 11.55
CA LYS A 14 -8.69 -21.01 12.69
C LYS A 14 -8.19 -19.66 12.17
N PRO A 15 -8.71 -18.52 12.68
CA PRO A 15 -8.14 -17.22 12.40
C PRO A 15 -6.65 -17.17 12.76
N ALA A 16 -5.87 -16.41 11.99
CA ALA A 16 -4.49 -16.16 12.33
C ALA A 16 -4.42 -15.34 13.62
N GLY A 17 -3.63 -15.79 14.59
CA GLY A 17 -3.32 -15.01 15.79
C GLY A 17 -2.39 -13.84 15.50
N LYS A 18 -2.04 -13.09 16.55
CA LYS A 18 -1.13 -11.94 16.51
C LYS A 18 0.28 -12.32 16.02
N ASN A 19 0.86 -13.36 16.63
CA ASN A 19 2.19 -13.86 16.29
C ASN A 19 2.19 -15.41 16.24
N PRO A 20 1.65 -16.01 15.16
CA PRO A 20 1.53 -17.48 15.07
C PRO A 20 2.87 -18.21 14.99
N TRP A 21 3.97 -17.50 14.71
CA TRP A 21 5.30 -18.09 14.49
C TRP A 21 6.30 -17.75 15.59
N ASP A 22 5.89 -16.98 16.61
CA ASP A 22 6.79 -16.39 17.60
C ASP A 22 7.98 -15.65 16.96
N ALA A 23 7.68 -14.85 15.94
CA ALA A 23 8.65 -14.08 15.19
C ALA A 23 9.06 -12.79 15.93
N ARG A 24 10.17 -12.19 15.46
CA ARG A 24 11.04 -11.29 16.26
C ARG A 24 10.85 -9.80 16.04
N THR A 25 10.19 -9.43 14.96
CA THR A 25 10.10 -8.07 14.42
C THR A 25 8.75 -7.43 14.74
N LEU A 26 8.67 -6.09 14.63
CA LEU A 26 7.55 -5.28 15.14
C LEU A 26 6.19 -5.60 14.53
N GLU A 27 6.14 -6.10 13.30
CA GLU A 27 4.88 -6.48 12.65
C GLU A 27 4.13 -7.56 13.44
N TRP A 28 4.86 -8.38 14.19
CA TRP A 28 4.30 -9.42 15.06
C TRP A 28 3.82 -8.90 16.42
N THR A 29 3.96 -7.59 16.66
CA THR A 29 3.38 -6.88 17.81
C THR A 29 2.05 -6.19 17.47
N LEU A 30 1.55 -6.35 16.24
CA LEU A 30 0.26 -5.81 15.78
C LEU A 30 -0.81 -6.89 15.70
N SER A 31 -2.07 -6.51 15.77
CA SER A 31 -3.21 -7.42 15.61
C SER A 31 -3.25 -8.05 14.21
N SER A 32 -3.95 -9.18 14.09
CA SER A 32 -4.26 -9.83 12.81
C SER A 32 -5.78 -9.79 12.58
N PRO A 33 -6.30 -9.04 11.59
CA PRO A 33 -5.58 -8.16 10.66
C PRO A 33 -5.02 -6.90 11.33
N VAL A 34 -4.06 -6.27 10.68
CA VAL A 34 -3.49 -5.00 11.12
C VAL A 34 -4.51 -3.87 10.93
N LYS A 35 -4.49 -2.90 11.84
CA LYS A 35 -5.30 -1.69 11.74
C LYS A 35 -4.73 -0.73 10.69
N GLU A 36 -5.56 0.13 10.11
CA GLU A 36 -5.14 1.05 9.04
C GLU A 36 -3.97 1.97 9.45
N TYR A 37 -3.93 2.36 10.72
CA TYR A 37 -2.87 3.20 11.28
C TYR A 37 -1.65 2.41 11.80
N ASN A 38 -1.63 1.09 11.69
CA ASN A 38 -0.64 0.19 12.29
C ASN A 38 -0.51 0.38 13.81
N PHE A 39 0.38 1.27 14.25
CA PHE A 39 0.64 1.57 15.66
C PHE A 39 -0.12 2.82 16.09
N SER A 40 -0.83 2.74 17.22
CA SER A 40 -1.51 3.93 17.78
C SER A 40 -0.53 4.98 18.30
N ARG A 41 0.65 4.52 18.75
CA ARG A 41 1.74 5.31 19.29
C ARG A 41 3.04 4.85 18.67
N THR A 42 3.95 5.78 18.39
CA THR A 42 5.26 5.44 17.87
C THR A 42 6.03 4.63 18.92
N PRO A 43 6.46 3.39 18.61
CA PRO A 43 7.28 2.62 19.53
C PRO A 43 8.72 3.14 19.53
N ILE A 44 9.28 3.32 20.71
CA ILE A 44 10.69 3.66 20.91
C ILE A 44 11.49 2.36 20.91
N ILE A 45 12.27 2.17 19.84
CA ILE A 45 13.02 0.94 19.59
C ILE A 45 14.36 0.98 20.31
N LYS A 46 14.60 -0.04 21.13
CA LYS A 46 15.84 -0.20 21.92
C LYS A 46 16.72 -1.34 21.40
N ALA A 47 16.16 -2.24 20.59
CA ALA A 47 16.87 -3.39 20.04
C ALA A 47 16.45 -3.69 18.60
N ARG A 48 17.32 -4.39 17.87
CA ARG A 48 17.06 -4.81 16.48
C ARG A 48 15.82 -5.71 16.37
N ASP A 49 15.69 -6.66 17.29
CA ASP A 49 14.65 -7.69 17.32
C ASP A 49 13.61 -7.35 18.40
N GLN A 50 12.92 -6.21 18.23
CA GLN A 50 12.14 -5.58 19.30
C GLN A 50 10.99 -6.46 19.83
N ALA A 51 10.31 -7.23 19.00
CA ALA A 51 9.23 -8.10 19.48
C ALA A 51 9.78 -9.26 20.32
N TRP A 52 10.97 -9.76 19.97
CA TRP A 52 11.65 -10.78 20.75
C TRP A 52 12.08 -10.25 22.12
N GLU A 53 12.69 -9.07 22.16
CA GLU A 53 13.10 -8.45 23.43
C GLU A 53 11.89 -8.11 24.32
N ASN A 54 10.77 -7.69 23.73
CA ASN A 54 9.54 -7.46 24.50
C ASN A 54 9.00 -8.74 25.16
N ASN A 55 9.14 -9.89 24.50
CA ASN A 55 8.64 -11.17 25.01
C ASN A 55 9.63 -11.87 25.97
N TYR A 56 10.93 -11.80 25.67
CA TYR A 56 11.97 -12.63 26.30
C TYR A 56 13.15 -11.85 26.88
N GLY A 57 13.30 -10.57 26.52
CA GLY A 57 14.39 -9.71 26.95
C GLY A 57 14.21 -9.15 28.36
N SER A 58 15.23 -8.44 28.84
CA SER A 58 15.14 -7.68 30.08
C SER A 58 14.15 -6.53 29.93
N LYS A 59 13.53 -6.11 31.04
CA LYS A 59 12.59 -4.96 31.04
C LYS A 59 13.22 -3.67 30.50
N GLU A 60 14.53 -3.52 30.63
CA GLU A 60 15.27 -2.38 30.09
C GLU A 60 15.22 -2.32 28.57
N ASN A 61 15.22 -3.49 27.90
CA ASN A 61 15.15 -3.62 26.45
C ASN A 61 13.72 -3.58 25.89
N HIS A 62 12.70 -3.56 26.76
CA HIS A 62 11.31 -3.47 26.32
C HIS A 62 11.05 -2.12 25.66
N SER A 63 10.37 -2.14 24.51
CA SER A 63 10.02 -0.94 23.77
C SER A 63 9.11 -0.06 24.61
N GLU A 64 9.44 1.21 24.69
CA GLU A 64 8.55 2.23 25.23
C GLU A 64 7.67 2.79 24.12
N LYS A 65 6.68 3.60 24.47
CA LYS A 65 5.79 4.25 23.51
C LYS A 65 5.73 5.72 23.84
N GLU A 66 5.74 6.55 22.82
CA GLU A 66 5.47 7.98 22.97
C GLU A 66 4.06 8.18 23.55
N PRO A 67 3.81 9.22 24.35
CA PRO A 67 2.45 9.53 24.81
C PRO A 67 1.51 9.73 23.63
N LEU A 68 0.22 9.44 23.81
CA LEU A 68 -0.77 9.71 22.77
C LEU A 68 -0.74 11.20 22.39
N ASP A 69 -0.72 11.46 21.08
CA ASP A 69 -0.83 12.80 20.55
C ASP A 69 -2.30 13.21 20.50
N ASP A 70 -2.61 14.39 21.05
CA ASP A 70 -3.93 15.01 21.00
C ASP A 70 -4.39 15.29 19.56
N HIS A 71 -3.45 15.37 18.61
CA HIS A 71 -3.75 15.56 17.18
C HIS A 71 -4.17 14.27 16.46
N GLY A 72 -4.01 13.09 17.09
CA GLY A 72 -4.34 11.80 16.51
C GLY A 72 -3.39 11.37 15.38
N VAL A 73 -3.70 10.24 14.73
CA VAL A 73 -2.91 9.71 13.61
C VAL A 73 -3.46 10.25 12.29
N HIS A 74 -2.65 11.01 11.57
CA HIS A 74 -2.98 11.50 10.22
C HIS A 74 -2.88 10.37 9.18
N MET A 75 -3.99 10.04 8.55
CA MET A 75 -4.09 9.07 7.45
C MET A 75 -4.20 9.78 6.10
N PRO A 76 -3.45 9.34 5.08
CA PRO A 76 -3.56 9.91 3.74
C PRO A 76 -4.90 9.53 3.08
N ASP A 77 -5.44 10.45 2.27
CA ASP A 77 -6.62 10.20 1.47
C ASP A 77 -6.34 9.26 0.27
N ARG A 78 -7.42 8.67 -0.26
CA ARG A 78 -7.35 7.82 -1.45
C ARG A 78 -7.34 8.70 -2.71
N SER A 79 -6.48 8.35 -3.66
CA SER A 79 -6.36 9.06 -4.94
C SER A 79 -6.65 8.16 -6.14
N TRP A 80 -7.38 8.69 -7.13
CA TRP A 80 -7.62 8.02 -8.42
C TRP A 80 -6.55 8.32 -9.46
N TRP A 81 -5.76 9.39 -9.28
CA TRP A 81 -4.82 9.86 -10.28
C TRP A 81 -3.64 8.92 -10.58
N PRO A 82 -3.12 8.13 -9.62
CA PRO A 82 -2.15 7.07 -9.93
C PRO A 82 -2.70 6.06 -10.94
N LEU A 83 -3.97 5.67 -10.80
CA LEU A 83 -4.61 4.72 -11.71
C LEU A 83 -4.81 5.34 -13.10
N VAL A 84 -5.29 6.59 -13.18
CA VAL A 84 -5.44 7.31 -14.45
C VAL A 84 -4.10 7.45 -15.18
N THR A 85 -3.05 7.81 -14.43
CA THR A 85 -1.69 7.93 -14.98
C THR A 85 -1.17 6.59 -15.51
N ALA A 86 -1.40 5.50 -14.76
CA ALA A 86 -1.01 4.16 -15.18
C ALA A 86 -1.74 3.71 -16.46
N LEU A 87 -3.03 4.01 -16.60
CA LEU A 87 -3.81 3.73 -17.81
C LEU A 87 -3.33 4.56 -19.01
N GLY A 88 -2.97 5.82 -18.79
CA GLY A 88 -2.35 6.67 -19.82
C GLY A 88 -1.00 6.11 -20.29
N LEU A 89 -0.11 5.77 -19.35
CA LEU A 89 1.19 5.16 -19.64
C LEU A 89 1.03 3.83 -20.38
N PHE A 90 0.07 3.00 -19.95
CA PHE A 90 -0.26 1.74 -20.62
C PHE A 90 -0.68 1.98 -22.08
N GLY A 91 -1.58 2.94 -22.32
CA GLY A 91 -1.99 3.34 -23.66
C GLY A 91 -0.82 3.88 -24.51
N LEU A 92 0.07 4.70 -23.91
CA LEU A 92 1.27 5.21 -24.56
C LEU A 92 2.18 4.06 -25.02
N CYS A 93 2.48 3.13 -24.11
CA CYS A 93 3.34 1.99 -24.39
C CYS A 93 2.75 1.08 -25.47
N LEU A 94 1.46 0.74 -25.39
CA LEU A 94 0.79 -0.06 -26.41
C LEU A 94 0.76 0.66 -27.76
N GLY A 95 0.44 1.96 -27.76
CA GLY A 95 0.43 2.77 -28.98
C GLY A 95 1.81 2.82 -29.63
N MET A 96 2.88 2.92 -28.83
CA MET A 96 4.25 2.88 -29.33
C MET A 96 4.68 1.49 -29.80
N LEU A 97 4.22 0.42 -29.15
CA LEU A 97 4.57 -0.94 -29.56
C LEU A 97 3.86 -1.35 -30.86
N PHE A 98 2.58 -0.98 -31.00
CA PHE A 98 1.72 -1.37 -32.12
C PHE A 98 1.48 -0.24 -33.14
N HIS A 99 2.37 0.78 -33.17
CA HIS A 99 2.23 1.91 -34.09
C HIS A 99 2.33 1.52 -35.57
N ARG A 100 2.94 0.37 -35.88
CA ARG A 100 3.23 -0.07 -37.25
C ARG A 100 2.21 -1.11 -37.70
N ASN A 101 1.38 -0.77 -38.70
CA ASN A 101 0.36 -1.65 -39.27
C ASN A 101 0.46 -1.66 -40.80
N ILE A 102 -0.05 -2.72 -41.44
CA ILE A 102 -0.15 -2.83 -42.90
C ILE A 102 -1.60 -2.52 -43.26
N ASP A 103 -1.82 -1.57 -44.16
CA ASP A 103 -3.16 -1.21 -44.60
C ASP A 103 -3.72 -2.28 -45.58
N PRO A 104 -5.01 -2.21 -45.97
CA PRO A 104 -5.58 -3.13 -46.96
C PRO A 104 -4.93 -3.06 -48.35
N SER A 105 -4.16 -2.00 -48.65
CA SER A 105 -3.44 -1.83 -49.91
C SER A 105 -2.03 -2.47 -49.89
N GLY A 106 -1.58 -2.95 -48.72
CA GLY A 106 -0.27 -3.56 -48.51
C GLY A 106 0.83 -2.56 -48.13
N GLU A 107 0.48 -1.29 -47.94
CA GLU A 107 1.41 -0.24 -47.54
C GLU A 107 1.64 -0.22 -46.02
N LEU A 108 2.88 0.07 -45.64
CA LEU A 108 3.27 0.19 -44.24
C LEU A 108 2.86 1.56 -43.69
N VAL A 109 1.87 1.57 -42.82
CA VAL A 109 1.37 2.79 -42.17
C VAL A 109 1.81 2.85 -40.72
N ARG A 110 2.26 4.03 -40.28
CA ARG A 110 2.58 4.33 -38.88
C ARG A 110 1.49 5.18 -38.27
N ASN A 111 0.79 4.66 -37.27
CA ASN A 111 -0.27 5.35 -36.55
C ASN A 111 0.12 5.54 -35.07
N TYR A 112 0.38 6.79 -34.69
CA TYR A 112 0.75 7.17 -33.33
C TYR A 112 -0.43 7.70 -32.50
N THR A 113 -1.66 7.64 -33.02
CA THR A 113 -2.84 8.22 -32.37
C THR A 113 -3.04 7.69 -30.95
N VAL A 114 -2.94 6.37 -30.78
CA VAL A 114 -3.08 5.72 -29.46
C VAL A 114 -1.93 6.12 -28.53
N ALA A 115 -0.71 6.23 -29.05
CA ALA A 115 0.44 6.63 -28.25
C ALA A 115 0.30 8.06 -27.72
N ILE A 116 -0.11 8.98 -28.59
CA ILE A 116 -0.32 10.39 -28.26
C ILE A 116 -1.49 10.54 -27.28
N ALA A 117 -2.61 9.85 -27.51
CA ALA A 117 -3.76 9.87 -26.62
C ALA A 117 -3.41 9.33 -25.22
N GLY A 118 -2.71 8.19 -25.15
CA GLY A 118 -2.22 7.63 -23.89
C GLY A 118 -1.26 8.58 -23.17
N GLY A 119 -0.32 9.18 -23.91
CA GLY A 119 0.60 10.19 -23.39
C GLY A 119 -0.10 11.42 -22.82
N ALA A 120 -1.13 11.92 -23.51
CA ALA A 120 -1.93 13.04 -23.04
C ALA A 120 -2.68 12.69 -21.74
N VAL A 121 -3.30 11.50 -21.66
CA VAL A 121 -3.97 11.02 -20.43
C VAL A 121 -2.98 10.86 -19.29
N MET A 122 -1.77 10.34 -19.57
CA MET A 122 -0.71 10.20 -18.57
C MET A 122 -0.29 11.56 -18.01
N VAL A 123 0.02 12.52 -18.88
CA VAL A 123 0.44 13.88 -18.49
C VAL A 123 -0.68 14.57 -17.71
N PHE A 124 -1.92 14.46 -18.18
CA PHE A 124 -3.08 14.99 -17.46
C PHE A 124 -3.22 14.36 -16.07
N GLY A 125 -3.09 13.03 -15.95
CA GLY A 125 -3.11 12.33 -14.68
C GLY A 125 -2.05 12.83 -13.71
N ILE A 126 -0.82 13.05 -14.17
CA ILE A 126 0.28 13.58 -13.35
C ILE A 126 -0.03 15.01 -12.89
N ILE A 127 -0.51 15.88 -13.78
CA ILE A 127 -0.88 17.26 -13.43
C ILE A 127 -1.99 17.26 -12.38
N MET A 128 -3.04 16.48 -12.59
CA MET A 128 -4.15 16.41 -11.67
C MET A 128 -3.75 15.78 -10.32
N TRP A 129 -2.85 14.81 -10.33
CA TRP A 129 -2.29 14.26 -9.10
C TRP A 129 -1.50 15.32 -8.31
N ALA A 130 -0.70 16.14 -9.01
CA ALA A 130 0.03 17.23 -8.37
C ALA A 130 -0.90 18.32 -7.80
N LEU A 131 -2.09 18.52 -8.41
CA LEU A 131 -3.09 19.50 -7.96
C LEU A 131 -4.01 19.00 -6.84
N GLU A 132 -4.11 17.69 -6.62
CA GLU A 132 -4.98 17.08 -5.59
C GLU A 132 -4.65 17.56 -4.16
N GLY A 133 -3.41 17.97 -3.93
CA GLY A 133 -2.95 18.51 -2.64
C GLY A 133 -2.77 17.45 -1.54
N PRO A 134 -2.24 17.83 -0.37
CA PRO A 134 -2.08 16.94 0.78
C PRO A 134 -3.42 16.78 1.51
N GLY A 135 -4.31 15.97 0.95
CA GLY A 135 -5.51 15.51 1.65
C GLY A 135 -5.18 14.60 2.83
N GLY A 136 -6.19 14.26 3.62
CA GLY A 136 -6.09 13.33 4.72
C GLY A 136 -7.16 13.53 5.79
N TYR A 137 -7.26 12.55 6.68
CA TYR A 137 -8.15 12.56 7.84
C TYR A 137 -7.40 12.09 9.07
N HIS A 138 -7.86 12.49 10.26
CA HIS A 138 -7.26 12.05 11.52
C HIS A 138 -8.09 10.95 12.15
N LEU A 139 -7.40 9.93 12.64
CA LEU A 139 -7.94 8.89 13.50
C LEU A 139 -7.50 9.17 14.94
N PHE A 140 -8.37 8.90 15.90
CA PHE A 140 -8.08 9.05 17.33
C PHE A 140 -8.18 7.69 18.02
N PRO A 141 -7.11 6.87 17.98
CA PRO A 141 -7.09 5.59 18.67
C PRO A 141 -7.21 5.78 20.19
N LYS A 142 -7.95 4.89 20.86
CA LYS A 142 -7.98 4.82 22.32
C LYS A 142 -6.83 3.95 22.83
N GLU A 143 -6.35 4.19 24.04
CA GLU A 143 -5.28 3.38 24.65
C GLU A 143 -5.65 1.89 24.79
N GLU A 144 -6.94 1.60 24.97
CA GLU A 144 -7.47 0.22 25.10
C GLU A 144 -7.51 -0.54 23.77
N GLU A 145 -7.38 0.17 22.65
CA GLU A 145 -7.47 -0.39 21.31
C GLU A 145 -6.11 -0.86 20.75
N GLU A 146 -5.10 -1.02 21.62
CA GLU A 146 -3.74 -1.41 21.24
C GLU A 146 -3.42 -2.91 21.35
#